data_AF-A0A2V8HBS7-F1
#
_entry.id   AF-A0A2V8HBS7-F1
#
_cell.length_a   1.000
_cell.length_b   1.000
_cell.length_c   1.000
_cell.angle_alpha   90.00
_cell.angle_beta   90.00
_cell.angle_gamma   90.00
#
_symmetry.space_group_name_H-M   'P 1'
#
loop_
_entity.id
_entity.type
_entity.pdbx_description
1 polymer ?
#
loop_
_entity_poly.entity_id
_entity_poly.type
_entity_poly.pdbx_seq_one_letter_code
_entity_poly.pdbx_strand_id
1 'polypeptide(L)'
;MLFGNVVLVVFLLCQVFDGAFTYMGVMTFGTGIEANPLLAALMAHLGHGTALMMAKFVAASLGIGLHLRGTHAAVAVLAAFYVIAAVLPWALILFY
;
A
#
# COMPACT_ATOMS: atom_id res chain seq x y z
N MET A 1 -9.44 -8.66 -20.67
CA MET A 1 -10.33 -8.95 -19.51
C MET A 1 -9.59 -9.70 -18.42
N LEU A 2 -9.08 -10.92 -18.65
CA LEU A 2 -8.37 -11.70 -17.61
C LEU A 2 -7.14 -10.97 -17.01
N PHE A 3 -6.23 -10.47 -17.86
CA PHE A 3 -5.03 -9.75 -17.41
C PHE A 3 -5.37 -8.58 -16.47
N GLY A 4 -6.31 -7.72 -16.86
CA GLY A 4 -6.71 -6.57 -16.06
C GLY A 4 -7.25 -6.95 -14.68
N ASN A 5 -8.02 -8.04 -14.60
CA ASN A 5 -8.60 -8.53 -13.34
C ASN A 5 -7.51 -9.09 -12.43
N VAL A 6 -6.60 -9.92 -12.96
CA VAL A 6 -5.47 -10.45 -12.21
C VAL A 6 -4.61 -9.33 -11.65
N VAL A 7 -4.26 -8.36 -12.50
CA VAL A 7 -3.45 -7.21 -12.09
C VAL A 7 -4.15 -6.38 -11.01
N LEU A 8 -5.46 -6.16 -11.12
CA LEU A 8 -6.22 -5.46 -10.08
C LEU A 8 -6.20 -6.22 -8.75
N VAL A 9 -6.44 -7.53 -8.78
CA VAL A 9 -6.40 -8.36 -7.57
C VAL A 9 -5.02 -8.31 -6.91
N VAL A 10 -3.95 -8.45 -7.69
CA VAL A 10 -2.57 -8.33 -7.19
C VAL A 10 -2.33 -6.95 -6.58
N PHE A 11 -2.77 -5.88 -7.24
CA PHE A 11 -2.65 -4.52 -6.70
C PHE A 11 -3.40 -4.35 -5.37
N LEU A 12 -4.61 -4.88 -5.25
CA LEU A 12 -5.39 -4.81 -4.01
C LEU A 12 -4.75 -5.61 -2.88
N LEU A 13 -4.21 -6.81 -3.17
CA LEU A 13 -3.43 -7.58 -2.21
C LEU A 13 -2.19 -6.82 -1.76
N CYS A 14 -1.51 -6.11 -2.67
CA CYS A 14 -0.38 -5.25 -2.32
C CYS A 14 -0.80 -4.14 -1.35
N GLN A 15 -1.98 -3.51 -1.53
CA GLN A 15 -2.48 -2.50 -0.59
C GLN A 15 -2.74 -3.09 0.81
N VAL A 16 -3.28 -4.31 0.88
CA VAL A 16 -3.52 -5.02 2.14
C VAL A 16 -2.20 -5.33 2.85
N PHE A 17 -1.23 -5.94 2.14
CA PHE A 17 0.07 -6.27 2.72
C PHE A 17 0.85 -5.04 3.15
N ASP A 18 0.93 -4.02 2.29
CA ASP A 18 1.58 -2.77 2.63
C ASP A 18 0.92 -2.10 3.85
N GLY A 19 -0.42 -2.08 3.92
CA GLY A 19 -1.13 -1.56 5.10
C GLY A 19 -0.83 -2.32 6.38
N ALA A 20 -0.91 -3.65 6.34
CA ALA A 20 -0.65 -4.51 7.50
C ALA A 20 0.81 -4.41 7.95
N PHE A 21 1.75 -4.46 7.01
CA PHE A 21 3.18 -4.43 7.31
C PHE A 21 3.62 -3.06 7.81
N THR A 22 3.14 -1.98 7.19
CA THR A 22 3.38 -0.63 7.70
C THR A 22 2.84 -0.49 9.13
N TYR A 23 1.61 -0.97 9.40
CA TYR A 23 1.04 -0.94 10.76
C TYR A 23 1.92 -1.69 11.76
N MET A 24 2.32 -2.92 11.44
CA MET A 24 3.22 -3.69 12.31
C MET A 24 4.55 -2.96 12.52
N GLY A 25 5.13 -2.42 11.46
CA GLY A 25 6.37 -1.67 11.50
C GLY A 25 6.33 -0.46 12.42
N VAL A 26 5.34 0.42 12.24
CA VAL A 26 5.21 1.63 13.07
C VAL A 26 4.81 1.32 14.51
N MET A 27 4.08 0.23 14.76
CA MET A 27 3.77 -0.23 16.12
C MET A 27 4.97 -0.86 16.82
N THR A 28 5.92 -1.43 16.06
CA THR A 28 7.11 -2.10 16.61
C THR A 28 8.27 -1.13 16.79
N PHE A 29 8.54 -0.29 15.78
CA PHE A 29 9.73 0.56 15.70
C PHE A 29 9.42 2.06 15.88
N GLY A 30 8.14 2.42 16.04
CA GLY A 30 7.67 3.80 16.13
C GLY A 30 7.47 4.46 14.76
N THR A 31 6.71 5.55 14.72
CA THR A 31 6.33 6.24 13.47
C THR A 31 7.54 6.76 12.67
N GLY A 32 8.70 6.97 13.30
CA GLY A 32 9.91 7.47 12.64
C GLY A 32 10.51 6.52 11.60
N ILE A 33 10.13 5.23 11.60
CA ILE A 33 10.57 4.28 10.57
C ILE A 33 9.79 4.42 9.25
N GLU A 34 8.64 5.11 9.27
CA GLU A 34 7.83 5.34 8.08
C GLU A 34 8.54 6.33 7.13
N ALA A 35 8.90 5.84 5.94
CA ALA A 35 9.61 6.64 4.95
C ALA A 35 8.73 7.68 4.25
N ASN A 36 7.39 7.52 4.30
CA ASN A 36 6.45 8.46 3.71
C ASN A 36 6.11 9.59 4.71
N PRO A 37 6.62 10.82 4.54
CA PRO A 37 6.41 11.91 5.49
C PRO A 37 4.95 12.35 5.57
N LEU A 38 4.18 12.22 4.48
CA LEU A 38 2.76 12.55 4.48
C LEU A 38 1.98 11.55 5.33
N LEU A 39 2.29 10.26 5.18
CA LEU A 39 1.64 9.21 5.97
C LEU A 39 2.03 9.32 7.45
N ALA A 40 3.29 9.56 7.75
CA ALA A 40 3.76 9.80 9.12
C ALA A 40 3.05 11.00 9.78
N ALA A 41 2.88 12.10 9.05
CA ALA A 41 2.11 13.26 9.52
C ALA A 41 0.63 12.91 9.76
N LEU A 42 -0.01 12.17 8.86
CA LEU A 42 -1.38 11.69 9.06
C LEU A 42 -1.51 10.80 10.30
N MET A 43 -0.55 9.90 10.53
CA MET A 43 -0.52 9.07 11.73
C MET A 43 -0.38 9.89 13.01
N ALA A 44 0.40 10.98 12.99
CA ALA A 44 0.55 11.88 14.13
C ALA A 44 -0.76 12.62 14.48
N HIS A 45 -1.62 12.90 13.49
CA HIS A 45 -2.89 13.61 13.69
C HIS A 45 -4.10 12.69 13.90
N LEU A 46 -4.15 11.54 13.23
CA LEU A 46 -5.34 10.67 13.18
C LEU A 46 -5.14 9.32 13.90
N GLY A 47 -3.91 9.01 14.31
CA GLY A 47 -3.51 7.69 14.79
C GLY A 47 -3.18 6.73 13.65
N HIS A 48 -2.38 5.70 13.96
CA HIS A 48 -1.79 4.79 12.97
C HIS A 48 -2.84 4.05 12.13
N GLY A 49 -3.83 3.44 12.79
CA GLY A 49 -4.85 2.64 12.11
C GLY A 49 -5.72 3.47 11.17
N THR A 50 -6.25 4.60 11.64
CA THR A 50 -7.12 5.48 10.84
C THR A 50 -6.37 6.07 9.64
N ALA A 51 -5.15 6.56 9.85
CA ALA A 51 -4.33 7.12 8.79
C ALA A 51 -4.04 6.09 7.69
N LEU A 52 -3.65 4.86 8.07
CA LEU A 52 -3.39 3.78 7.13
C LEU A 52 -4.64 3.36 6.39
N MET A 53 -5.75 3.15 7.10
CA MET A 53 -7.03 2.78 6.50
C MET A 53 -7.41 3.76 5.39
N MET A 54 -7.40 5.06 5.69
CA MET A 54 -7.72 6.11 4.72
C MET A 54 -6.77 6.10 3.53
N ALA A 55 -5.45 6.00 3.76
CA ALA A 55 -4.47 5.98 2.69
C ALA A 55 -4.66 4.78 1.75
N LYS A 56 -4.88 3.56 2.30
CA LYS A 56 -5.07 2.36 1.48
C LYS A 56 -6.42 2.35 0.77
N PHE A 57 -7.48 2.87 1.39
CA PHE A 57 -8.77 3.05 0.72
C PHE A 57 -8.65 3.95 -0.50
N VAL A 58 -8.01 5.12 -0.36
CA VAL A 58 -7.79 6.04 -1.48
C VAL A 58 -6.97 5.37 -2.59
N ALA A 59 -5.86 4.71 -2.25
CA ALA A 59 -5.04 4.01 -3.23
C ALA A 59 -5.80 2.89 -3.95
N ALA A 60 -6.58 2.07 -3.22
CA ALA A 60 -7.42 1.02 -3.77
C ALA A 60 -8.50 1.58 -4.72
N SER A 61 -9.21 2.62 -4.30
CA SER A 61 -10.24 3.28 -5.13
C SER A 61 -9.65 3.86 -6.42
N LEU A 62 -8.48 4.50 -6.35
CA LEU A 62 -7.80 5.02 -7.54
C LEU A 62 -7.35 3.88 -8.48
N GLY A 63 -6.81 2.78 -7.95
CA GLY A 63 -6.45 1.60 -8.73
C GLY A 63 -7.65 0.94 -9.42
N ILE A 64 -8.78 0.85 -8.72
CA ILE A 64 -10.06 0.40 -9.31
C ILE A 64 -10.50 1.35 -10.43
N GLY A 65 -10.42 2.66 -10.21
CA GLY A 65 -10.74 3.67 -11.23
C GLY A 65 -9.90 3.54 -12.51
N LEU A 66 -8.59 3.29 -12.37
CA LEU A 66 -7.69 3.01 -13.50
C LEU A 66 -8.08 1.72 -14.23
N HIS A 67 -8.41 0.66 -13.48
CA HIS A 67 -8.88 -0.59 -14.07
C HIS A 67 -10.18 -0.37 -14.87
N LEU A 68 -11.15 0.35 -14.32
CA LEU A 68 -12.42 0.65 -14.98
C LEU A 68 -12.26 1.52 -16.25
N ARG A 69 -11.21 2.35 -16.31
CA ARG A 69 -10.84 3.13 -17.51
C ARG A 69 -10.05 2.31 -18.55
N GLY A 70 -9.78 1.02 -18.29
CA GLY A 70 -9.04 0.14 -19.18
C GLY A 70 -7.51 0.32 -19.14
N THR A 71 -6.98 1.16 -18.25
CA THR A 71 -5.53 1.42 -18.15
C THR A 71 -4.82 0.37 -17.29
N HIS A 72 -4.95 -0.91 -17.65
CA HIS A 72 -4.46 -2.03 -16.85
C HIS A 72 -2.93 -2.08 -16.70
N ALA A 73 -2.19 -1.61 -17.71
CA ALA A 73 -0.72 -1.52 -17.64
C ALA A 73 -0.26 -0.58 -16.51
N ALA A 74 -0.96 0.54 -16.29
CA ALA A 74 -0.65 1.44 -15.18
C ALA A 74 -0.86 0.75 -13.82
N VAL A 75 -1.95 0.00 -13.66
CA VAL A 75 -2.21 -0.79 -12.45
C VAL A 75 -1.13 -1.87 -12.24
N ALA A 76 -0.62 -2.49 -13.32
CA ALA A 76 0.45 -3.48 -13.24
C ALA A 76 1.77 -2.87 -12.78
N VAL A 77 2.14 -1.71 -13.33
CA VAL A 77 3.33 -0.95 -12.91
C VAL A 77 3.20 -0.55 -11.43
N LEU A 78 2.03 -0.05 -11.02
CA LEU A 78 1.78 0.28 -9.62
C LEU A 78 1.90 -0.94 -8.71
N ALA A 79 1.33 -2.09 -9.09
CA ALA A 79 1.45 -3.33 -8.31
C ALA A 79 2.91 -3.75 -8.14
N ALA A 80 3.70 -3.75 -9.22
CA ALA A 80 5.12 -4.06 -9.16
C ALA A 80 5.90 -3.06 -8.28
N PHE A 81 5.56 -1.77 -8.37
CA PHE A 81 6.13 -0.75 -7.51
C PHE A 81 5.84 -1.02 -6.03
N TYR A 82 4.60 -1.32 -5.66
CA TYR A 82 4.26 -1.64 -4.26
C TYR A 82 4.97 -2.90 -3.76
N VAL A 83 5.14 -3.93 -4.60
CA VAL A 83 5.92 -5.13 -4.21
C VAL A 83 7.35 -4.75 -3.85
N ILE A 84 8.03 -3.99 -4.70
CA ILE A 84 9.46 -3.69 -4.56
C ILE A 84 9.73 -2.59 -3.52
N ALA A 85 8.88 -1.56 -3.46
CA ALA A 85 9.12 -0.38 -2.65
C ALA A 85 8.48 -0.45 -1.26
N ALA A 86 7.50 -1.33 -1.03
CA ALA A 86 6.78 -1.42 0.24
C ALA A 86 6.74 -2.85 0.81
N VAL A 87 6.17 -3.82 0.06
CA VAL A 87 5.94 -5.16 0.60
C VAL A 87 7.25 -5.89 0.92
N LEU A 88 8.19 -5.93 -0.03
CA LEU A 88 9.48 -6.60 0.18
C LEU A 88 10.34 -5.92 1.26
N PRO A 89 10.56 -4.59 1.26
CA PRO A 89 11.33 -3.93 2.30
C PRO A 89 10.75 -4.14 3.70
N TRP A 90 9.42 -4.02 3.86
CA TRP A 90 8.80 -4.29 5.14
C TRP A 90 8.91 -5.76 5.57
N ALA A 91 8.71 -6.71 4.66
CA ALA A 91 8.86 -8.13 4.96
C ALA A 91 10.28 -8.45 5.44
N LEU A 92 11.29 -7.84 4.83
CA LEU A 92 12.68 -7.97 5.26
C LEU A 92 12.87 -7.41 6.67
N ILE A 93 12.40 -6.19 6.95
CA ILE A 93 12.56 -5.53 8.26
C ILE A 93 11.81 -6.28 9.38
N LEU A 94 10.64 -6.86 9.08
CA LEU A 94 9.78 -7.49 10.08
C LEU A 94 10.12 -8.95 10.37
N PHE A 95 10.69 -9.67 9.40
CA PHE A 95 10.82 -11.13 9.48
C PHE A 95 12.25 -11.67 9.31
N TYR A 96 13.24 -10.80 9.07
CA TYR A 96 14.66 -11.18 8.90
C TYR A 96 15.58 -10.24 9.67
#